data_AF-A0A7J2Y355-F1
#
_entry.id   AF-A0A7J2Y355-F1
#
_cell.length_a   1.000
_cell.length_b   1.000
_cell.length_c   1.000
_cell.angle_alpha   90.00
_cell.angle_beta   90.00
_cell.angle_gamma   90.00
#
_symmetry.space_group_name_H-M   'P 1'
#
loop_
_entity.id
_entity.type
_entity.pdbx_description
1 polymer ?
#
loop_
_entity_poly.entity_id
_entity_poly.type
_entity_poly.pdbx_seq_one_letter_code
_entity_poly.pdbx_strand_id
1 'polypeptide(L)' 'MIPKPESRFLKVKCEDCGNEQVVFDRTASVVLCQVCGSTLARPTGGKAAIRGEILEVLE' A
#
# COMPACT_ATOMS: atom_id res chain seq x y z
N MET A 1 -11.40 -11.25 -25.60
CA MET A 1 -10.94 -11.47 -24.21
C MET A 1 -10.73 -10.12 -23.57
N ILE A 2 -11.32 -9.85 -22.42
CA ILE A 2 -11.13 -8.58 -21.69
C ILE A 2 -10.03 -8.83 -20.65
N PRO A 3 -8.88 -8.14 -20.69
CA PRO A 3 -7.82 -8.33 -19.71
C PRO A 3 -8.25 -7.75 -18.36
N LYS A 4 -8.12 -8.55 -17.29
CA LYS A 4 -8.40 -8.11 -15.91
C LYS A 4 -7.12 -7.51 -15.30
N PRO A 5 -7.19 -6.35 -14.64
CA PRO A 5 -6.01 -5.78 -14.00
C PRO A 5 -5.54 -6.67 -12.85
N GLU A 6 -4.23 -6.89 -12.75
CA GLU A 6 -3.61 -7.65 -11.66
C GLU A 6 -3.38 -6.79 -10.40
N SER A 7 -3.85 -5.54 -10.40
CA SER A 7 -3.68 -4.62 -9.29
C SER A 7 -4.70 -4.85 -8.19
N ARG A 8 -4.26 -4.70 -6.95
CA ARG A 8 -5.03 -4.98 -5.74
C ARG A 8 -4.88 -3.87 -4.73
N PHE A 9 -5.85 -3.72 -3.86
CA PHE A 9 -5.76 -2.86 -2.70
C PHE A 9 -5.25 -3.68 -1.52
N LEU A 10 -4.38 -3.12 -0.70
CA LEU A 10 -3.76 -3.75 0.45
C LEU A 10 -4.13 -2.93 1.67
N LYS A 11 -4.71 -3.55 2.69
CA LYS A 11 -4.87 -2.92 4.00
C LYS A 11 -3.56 -3.13 4.77
N VAL A 12 -2.83 -2.05 4.97
CA VAL A 12 -1.54 -2.02 5.64
C VAL A 12 -1.67 -1.32 6.98
N LYS A 13 -1.12 -1.93 8.02
CA LYS A 13 -0.98 -1.33 9.33
C LYS A 13 0.40 -0.70 9.47
N CYS A 14 0.42 0.56 9.87
CA CYS A 14 1.64 1.28 10.18
C CYS A 14 2.28 0.72 11.46
N GLU A 15 3.55 0.35 11.40
CA GLU A 15 4.33 -0.15 12.53
C GLU A 15 4.65 0.95 13.57
N ASP A 16 4.72 2.22 13.16
CA ASP A 16 5.06 3.34 14.05
C ASP A 16 3.87 3.79 14.92
N CYS A 17 2.66 3.86 14.35
CA CYS A 17 1.50 4.46 15.02
C CYS A 17 0.28 3.51 15.12
N GLY A 18 0.37 2.30 14.56
CA GLY A 18 -0.74 1.35 14.53
C GLY A 18 -1.88 1.71 13.58
N ASN A 19 -1.77 2.81 12.82
CA ASN A 19 -2.82 3.25 11.91
C ASN A 19 -2.99 2.26 10.74
N GLU A 20 -4.24 1.86 10.49
CA GLU A 20 -4.60 1.05 9.34
C GLU A 20 -4.89 1.97 8.13
N GLN A 21 -4.29 1.66 6.99
CA GLN A 21 -4.46 2.42 5.76
C GLN A 21 -4.58 1.48 4.57
N VAL A 22 -5.50 1.81 3.66
CA VAL A 22 -5.61 1.10 2.39
C VAL A 22 -4.64 1.73 1.39
N VAL A 23 -3.75 0.91 0.86
CA VAL A 23 -2.70 1.30 -0.09
C VAL A 23 -2.85 0.47 -1.35
N PHE A 24 -2.64 1.09 -2.52
CA PHE A 24 -2.67 0.38 -3.79
C PHE A 24 -1.36 -0.39 -4.02
N ASP A 25 -1.40 -1.63 -4.50
CA ASP A 25 -0.17 -2.43 -4.67
C ASP A 25 0.78 -1.86 -5.73
N ARG A 26 0.29 -1.07 -6.70
CA ARG A 26 1.08 -0.43 -7.76
C ARG A 26 1.06 1.10 -7.66
N THR A 27 1.44 1.63 -6.49
CA THR A 27 1.52 3.10 -6.28
C THR A 27 2.52 3.74 -7.26
N ALA A 28 2.15 4.83 -7.90
CA ALA A 28 3.07 5.64 -8.71
C ALA A 28 3.85 6.70 -7.88
N SER A 29 3.37 6.99 -6.66
CA SER A 29 3.93 7.99 -5.75
C SER A 29 4.20 7.38 -4.38
N VAL A 30 5.07 8.03 -3.60
CA VAL A 30 5.31 7.65 -2.20
C VAL A 30 4.02 7.85 -1.39
N VAL A 31 3.58 6.81 -0.68
CA VAL A 31 2.42 6.87 0.21
C VAL A 31 2.91 7.06 1.62
N LEU A 32 2.41 8.12 2.26
CA LEU A 32 2.71 8.44 3.65
C LEU A 32 1.54 8.04 4.54
N CYS A 33 1.85 7.65 5.77
CA CYS A 33 0.83 7.47 6.80
C CYS A 33 0.11 8.79 7.05
N GLN A 34 -1.23 8.78 7.03
CA GLN A 34 -2.03 9.98 7.28
C GLN A 34 -1.96 10.45 8.74
N VAL A 35 -1.46 9.61 9.65
CA VAL A 35 -1.36 9.90 11.09
C VAL A 35 0.04 10.37 11.48
N CYS A 36 1.08 9.56 11.23
CA CYS A 36 2.45 9.89 11.65
C CYS A 36 3.33 10.49 10.55
N GLY A 37 2.91 10.45 9.28
CA GLY A 37 3.74 10.91 8.16
C GLY A 37 4.88 9.95 7.77
N SER A 38 5.02 8.79 8.42
CA SER A 38 6.00 7.76 8.01
C SER A 38 5.73 7.26 6.59
N THR A 39 6.78 6.82 5.89
CA THR A 39 6.63 6.22 4.56
C THR A 39 6.04 4.82 4.66
N LEU A 40 4.80 4.66 4.18
CA LEU A 40 4.09 3.36 4.14
C LEU A 40 4.32 2.61 2.83
N ALA A 41 4.45 3.30 1.70
CA ALA A 41 4.77 2.65 0.43
C ALA A 41 5.68 3.48 -0.45
N ARG A 42 6.60 2.82 -1.16
CA ARG A 42 7.47 3.44 -2.16
C ARG A 42 7.21 2.87 -3.56
N PRO A 43 7.10 3.73 -4.59
CA PRO A 43 6.97 3.29 -5.97
C PRO A 43 8.28 2.68 -6.46
N THR A 44 8.21 1.53 -7.14
CA THR A 44 9.38 0.80 -7.68
C THR A 44 9.25 0.53 -9.18
N GLY A 45 8.22 1.09 -9.84
CA GLY A 45 7.89 0.84 -11.26
C GLY A 45 6.97 -0.36 -11.51
N GLY A 46 6.76 -1.20 -10.48
CA GLY A 46 5.81 -2.31 -10.50
C GLY A 46 5.02 -2.35 -9.19
N LYS A 47 5.15 -3.47 -8.46
CA LYS A 47 4.59 -3.57 -7.10
C LYS A 47 5.37 -2.67 -6.15
N ALA A 48 4.66 -1.71 -5.57
CA ALA A 48 5.17 -0.80 -4.56
C ALA A 48 5.76 -1.57 -3.37
N ALA A 49 6.86 -1.04 -2.84
CA ALA A 49 7.48 -1.56 -1.64
C ALA A 49 6.71 -1.03 -0.42
N ILE A 50 5.92 -1.90 0.21
CA ILE A 50 5.15 -1.60 1.43
C ILE A 50 6.08 -1.71 2.65
N ARG A 51 6.09 -0.69 3.51
CA ARG A 51 6.75 -0.65 4.81
C ARG A 51 5.69 -0.64 5.91
N GLY A 52 5.31 -1.83 6.33
CA GLY A 52 4.29 -2.07 7.34
C GLY A 52 3.73 -3.48 7.26
N GLU A 53 2.83 -3.82 8.17
CA GLU A 53 2.19 -5.13 8.22
C GLU A 53 0.97 -5.15 7.28
N ILE A 54 0.92 -6.09 6.34
CA ILE A 54 -0.24 -6.25 5.46
C ILE A 54 -1.26 -7.10 6.20
N LEU A 55 -2.38 -6.51 6.59
CA LEU A 55 -3.48 -7.18 7.30
C LEU A 55 -4.36 -7.96 6.33
N GLU A 56 -4.72 -7.33 5.21
CA GLU A 56 -5.68 -7.88 4.25
C GLU A 56 -5.36 -7.45 2.82
N VAL A 57 -5.71 -8.30 1.86
CA VAL A 57 -5.69 -7.99 0.43
C VAL A 57 -7.14 -7.81 -0.01
N LEU A 58 -7.49 -6.58 -0.35
CA LEU A 58 -8.79 -6.18 -0.89
C LEU A 58 -8.73 -6.34 -2.41
N GLU A 59 -9.58 -7.21 -2.96
CA GLU A 59 -9.64 -7.55 -4.40
C GLU A 59 -10.61 -6.64 -5.17
#